data_AF-A0AA41U383-F1
#
_entry.id   AF-A0AA41U383-F1
#
_cell.length_a   1.000
_cell.length_b   1.000
_cell.length_c   1.000
_cell.angle_alpha   90.00
_cell.angle_beta   90.00
_cell.angle_gamma   90.00
#
_symmetry.space_group_name_H-M   'P 1'
#
loop_
_entity.id
_entity.type
_entity.pdbx_description
1 polymer ?
#
loop_
_entity_poly.entity_id
_entity_poly.type
_entity_poly.pdbx_seq_one_letter_code
_entity_poly.pdbx_strand_id
1 'polypeptide(L)'
;MTRDRGSRVAVDGGVFREVLGLWPTGVSIVTTVADGTRHGMTASSVSSVSADPPLISVCVNRSQQTHRLVAGSGVFAVSILGRDQTRLGRVFAGMEPQVRDRFADGLWKTCGTGAPVLADAVAWLDCTVEHAYPGGDHTIFVGRVQSAARGRAVAPLLYHSRSWGQIADPLPESVSVADVGLADALARRWVAPETVEHLTSVVRAAGARTRIDIKSAPPGAPPAQAAHVSALVRDPCDITEALSRGAGIVEISPTGGDATALAARAQEHGLDIVVRVPHAFAVGSADRVRAAVDEALGLGCAELCLEEGSEAASPLHIRTVVQDAVVRARPTPVRVALREHNGLGLANALTAMKSGVRMFDTTLGGVDGRLSTEGLLYLAARLDISSVTDPTAIARAARELENLWGARRPLGPDPDRPDH
;
A
#
# COMPACT_ATOMS: atom_id res chain seq x y z
N MET A 1 -61.12 -10.67 24.80
CA MET A 1 -60.07 -10.66 23.76
C MET A 1 -58.70 -10.69 24.43
N THR A 2 -58.23 -11.88 24.76
CA THR A 2 -56.87 -12.15 25.25
C THR A 2 -55.93 -12.11 24.06
N ARG A 3 -55.05 -11.11 23.99
CA ARG A 3 -53.93 -11.11 23.04
C ARG A 3 -52.92 -12.15 23.49
N ASP A 4 -52.85 -13.22 22.72
CA ASP A 4 -51.76 -14.18 22.69
C ASP A 4 -50.43 -13.43 22.51
N ARG A 5 -49.64 -13.32 23.59
CA ARG A 5 -48.25 -12.88 23.50
C ARG A 5 -47.47 -14.12 23.07
N GLY A 6 -47.44 -14.35 21.76
CA GLY A 6 -46.62 -15.39 21.14
C GLY A 6 -45.23 -15.38 21.76
N SER A 7 -44.79 -16.54 22.23
CA SER A 7 -43.47 -16.72 22.83
C SER A 7 -42.42 -16.22 21.83
N ARG A 8 -41.72 -15.15 22.19
CA ARG A 8 -40.53 -14.74 21.46
C ARG A 8 -39.53 -15.88 21.57
N VAL A 9 -39.32 -16.61 20.47
CA VAL A 9 -38.25 -17.60 20.37
C VAL A 9 -36.94 -16.85 20.62
N ALA A 10 -36.29 -17.14 21.74
CA ALA A 10 -34.98 -16.62 22.04
C ALA A 10 -33.99 -17.17 21.00
N VAL A 11 -33.18 -16.30 20.42
CA VAL A 11 -32.13 -16.70 19.48
C VAL A 11 -31.13 -17.59 20.21
N ASP A 12 -30.80 -18.74 19.64
CA ASP A 12 -29.77 -19.63 20.18
C ASP A 12 -28.41 -18.92 20.27
N GLY A 13 -27.68 -19.14 21.37
CA GLY A 13 -26.41 -18.48 21.62
C GLY A 13 -25.28 -18.89 20.66
N GLY A 14 -25.38 -20.08 20.05
CA GLY A 14 -24.52 -20.51 18.95
C GLY A 14 -24.78 -19.69 17.70
N VAL A 15 -26.04 -19.63 17.26
CA VAL A 15 -26.49 -18.84 16.11
C VAL A 15 -26.12 -17.36 16.27
N PHE A 16 -26.35 -16.77 17.44
CA PHE A 16 -25.96 -15.39 17.74
C PHE A 16 -24.45 -15.15 17.54
N ARG A 17 -23.59 -16.05 18.02
CA ARG A 17 -22.14 -15.94 17.87
C ARG A 17 -21.66 -16.17 16.44
N GLU A 18 -22.34 -17.03 15.68
CA GLU A 18 -22.04 -17.23 14.27
C GLU A 18 -22.36 -15.98 13.46
N VAL A 19 -23.55 -15.40 13.66
CA VAL A 19 -23.96 -14.16 12.99
C VAL A 19 -23.04 -13.00 13.37
N LEU A 20 -22.74 -12.81 14.66
CA LEU A 20 -21.80 -11.76 15.08
C LEU A 20 -20.36 -12.03 14.64
N GLY A 21 -19.99 -13.29 14.40
CA GLY A 21 -18.69 -13.63 13.84
C GLY A 21 -18.48 -13.07 12.42
N LEU A 22 -19.57 -12.78 11.69
CA LEU A 22 -19.53 -12.17 10.36
C LEU A 22 -19.29 -10.66 10.42
N TRP A 23 -19.48 -10.01 11.58
CA TRP A 23 -19.21 -8.58 11.75
C TRP A 23 -17.72 -8.35 12.01
N PRO A 24 -16.97 -7.74 11.08
CA PRO A 24 -15.54 -7.54 11.26
C PRO A 24 -15.27 -6.52 12.37
N THR A 25 -14.26 -6.80 13.18
CA THR A 25 -13.82 -5.92 14.27
C THR A 25 -12.32 -5.70 14.21
N GLY A 26 -11.86 -4.55 14.69
CA GLY A 26 -10.47 -4.38 15.06
C GLY A 26 -10.14 -5.21 16.30
N VAL A 27 -8.86 -5.56 16.47
CA VAL A 27 -8.37 -6.21 17.69
C VAL A 27 -7.74 -5.19 18.61
N SER A 28 -8.12 -5.21 19.88
CA SER A 28 -7.50 -4.39 20.92
C SER A 28 -7.09 -5.22 22.14
N ILE A 29 -6.16 -4.71 22.93
CA ILE A 29 -5.89 -5.17 24.30
C ILE A 29 -6.45 -4.14 25.26
N VAL A 30 -7.31 -4.60 26.15
CA VAL A 30 -7.83 -3.81 27.28
C VAL A 30 -7.00 -4.15 28.50
N THR A 31 -6.44 -3.14 29.14
CA THR A 31 -5.60 -3.29 30.32
C THR A 31 -6.13 -2.47 31.49
N THR A 32 -5.73 -2.87 32.69
CA THR A 32 -6.00 -2.14 33.93
C THR A 32 -4.87 -2.43 34.92
N VAL A 33 -4.88 -1.73 36.05
CA VAL A 33 -3.93 -1.91 37.14
C VAL A 33 -4.70 -2.04 38.45
N ALA A 34 -4.29 -2.98 39.28
CA ALA A 34 -4.83 -3.16 40.63
C ALA A 34 -3.70 -3.65 41.55
N ASP A 35 -3.56 -3.02 42.72
CA ASP A 35 -2.53 -3.35 43.72
C ASP A 35 -1.11 -3.41 43.11
N GLY A 36 -0.80 -2.49 42.19
CA GLY A 36 0.47 -2.45 41.46
C GLY A 36 0.67 -3.55 40.41
N THR A 37 -0.28 -4.47 40.26
CA THR A 37 -0.23 -5.57 39.29
C THR A 37 -0.96 -5.19 38.01
N ARG A 38 -0.31 -5.42 36.87
CA ARG A 38 -0.86 -5.16 35.54
C ARG A 38 -1.73 -6.32 35.10
N HIS A 39 -2.90 -6.02 34.55
CA HIS A 39 -3.82 -7.02 34.00
C HIS A 39 -4.30 -6.59 32.63
N GLY A 40 -4.64 -7.57 31.79
CA GLY A 40 -5.23 -7.27 30.50
C GLY A 40 -5.83 -8.49 29.81
N MET A 41 -6.65 -8.17 28.81
CA MET A 41 -7.31 -9.14 27.95
C MET A 41 -7.43 -8.59 26.53
N THR A 42 -7.51 -9.49 25.56
CA THR A 42 -7.91 -9.12 24.20
C THR A 42 -9.41 -8.83 24.17
N ALA A 43 -9.80 -7.77 23.48
CA ALA A 43 -11.19 -7.40 23.26
C ALA A 43 -11.42 -6.92 21.82
N SER A 44 -12.56 -7.33 21.26
CA SER A 44 -13.09 -6.86 19.97
C SER A 44 -14.37 -6.02 20.12
N SER A 45 -14.84 -5.83 21.36
CA SER A 45 -16.08 -5.12 21.70
C SER A 45 -15.91 -3.61 21.90
N VAL A 46 -14.75 -3.06 21.52
CA VAL A 46 -14.46 -1.63 21.66
C VAL A 46 -15.18 -0.83 20.58
N SER A 47 -15.85 0.25 20.98
CA SER A 47 -16.53 1.18 20.07
C SER A 47 -16.42 2.62 20.54
N SER A 48 -16.42 3.58 19.62
CA SER A 48 -16.58 5.00 19.94
C SER A 48 -18.02 5.28 20.38
N VAL A 49 -18.21 6.19 21.35
CA VAL A 49 -19.53 6.56 21.89
C VAL A 49 -19.82 8.04 21.66
N SER A 50 -18.88 8.94 21.98
CA SER A 50 -19.03 10.38 21.81
C SER A 50 -17.68 11.04 21.50
N ALA A 51 -17.70 12.17 20.78
CA ALA A 51 -16.54 13.02 20.57
C ALA A 51 -16.44 14.16 21.60
N ASP A 52 -17.58 14.62 22.14
CA ASP A 52 -17.65 15.66 23.17
C ASP A 52 -18.71 15.30 24.24
N PRO A 53 -18.31 14.90 25.46
CA PRO A 53 -16.95 14.54 25.84
C PRO A 53 -16.43 13.31 25.06
N PRO A 54 -15.11 13.07 24.97
CA PRO A 54 -14.57 11.92 24.25
C PRO A 54 -14.80 10.62 25.02
N LEU A 55 -15.71 9.78 24.53
CA LEU A 55 -16.15 8.54 25.17
C LEU A 55 -15.95 7.32 24.28
N ILE A 56 -15.53 6.22 24.88
CA ILE A 56 -15.51 4.88 24.27
C ILE A 56 -16.26 3.87 25.13
N SER A 57 -16.72 2.76 24.55
CA SER A 57 -17.29 1.63 25.28
C SER A 57 -16.47 0.37 25.08
N VAL A 58 -16.46 -0.49 26.10
CA VAL A 58 -15.98 -1.88 26.00
C VAL A 58 -16.90 -2.82 26.77
N CYS A 59 -17.28 -3.94 26.16
CA CYS A 59 -18.07 -4.98 26.82
C CYS A 59 -17.14 -6.04 27.39
N VAL A 60 -17.15 -6.21 28.72
CA VAL A 60 -16.30 -7.16 29.43
C VAL A 60 -17.15 -8.21 30.13
N ASN A 61 -16.86 -9.49 29.89
CA ASN A 61 -17.58 -10.59 30.51
C ASN A 61 -17.37 -10.60 32.03
N ARG A 62 -18.45 -10.71 32.81
CA ARG A 62 -18.42 -10.66 34.28
C ARG A 62 -17.62 -11.79 34.95
N SER A 63 -17.35 -12.88 34.23
CA SER A 63 -16.49 -13.97 34.70
C SER A 63 -15.00 -13.66 34.61
N GLN A 64 -14.59 -12.67 33.81
CA GLN A 64 -13.18 -12.34 33.60
C GLN A 64 -12.59 -11.62 34.79
N GLN A 65 -11.34 -11.94 35.15
CA GLN A 65 -10.61 -11.22 36.19
C GLN A 65 -10.51 -9.72 35.86
N THR A 66 -10.25 -9.38 34.59
CA THR A 66 -10.19 -7.99 34.11
C THR A 66 -11.47 -7.21 34.42
N HIS A 67 -12.65 -7.84 34.38
CA HIS A 67 -13.92 -7.18 34.73
C HIS A 67 -13.89 -6.66 36.17
N ARG A 68 -13.54 -7.53 37.13
CA ARG A 68 -13.50 -7.19 38.55
C ARG A 68 -12.51 -6.06 38.83
N LEU A 69 -11.37 -6.10 38.14
CA LEU A 69 -10.30 -5.11 38.32
C LEU A 69 -10.64 -3.77 37.70
N VAL A 70 -11.26 -3.72 36.52
CA VAL A 70 -11.77 -2.47 35.93
C VAL A 70 -12.89 -1.88 36.81
N ALA A 71 -13.79 -2.72 37.31
CA ALA A 71 -14.87 -2.27 38.20
C ALA A 71 -14.34 -1.71 39.53
N GLY A 72 -13.27 -2.31 40.09
CA GLY A 72 -12.66 -1.88 41.35
C GLY A 72 -11.73 -0.68 41.21
N SER A 73 -10.91 -0.63 40.16
CA SER A 73 -9.93 0.45 39.94
C SER A 73 -10.55 1.70 39.30
N GLY A 74 -11.67 1.55 38.57
CA GLY A 74 -12.30 2.65 37.84
C GLY A 74 -11.47 3.15 36.65
N VAL A 75 -10.43 2.42 36.23
CA VAL A 75 -9.55 2.82 35.11
C VAL A 75 -9.28 1.66 34.17
N PHE A 76 -9.14 1.99 32.89
CA PHE A 76 -8.69 1.03 31.88
C PHE A 76 -8.03 1.75 30.72
N ALA A 77 -7.14 1.03 30.02
CA ALA A 77 -6.57 1.49 28.77
C ALA A 77 -6.94 0.53 27.64
N VAL A 78 -6.96 1.05 26.41
CA VAL A 78 -7.22 0.31 25.18
C VAL A 78 -6.04 0.52 24.24
N SER A 79 -5.43 -0.57 23.78
CA SER A 79 -4.36 -0.54 22.77
C SER A 79 -4.81 -1.27 21.51
N ILE A 80 -4.89 -0.56 20.38
CA ILE A 80 -5.35 -1.09 19.08
C ILE A 80 -4.17 -1.76 18.37
N LEU A 81 -4.28 -3.06 18.10
CA LEU A 81 -3.16 -3.85 17.60
C LEU A 81 -2.91 -3.68 16.11
N GLY A 82 -1.63 -3.67 15.75
CA GLY A 82 -1.18 -3.77 14.37
C GLY A 82 -1.22 -5.21 13.86
N ARG A 83 -1.26 -5.38 12.54
CA ARG A 83 -1.29 -6.70 11.87
C ARG A 83 -0.17 -7.66 12.31
N ASP A 84 0.97 -7.10 12.67
CA ASP A 84 2.18 -7.80 13.10
C ASP A 84 2.11 -8.25 14.57
N GLN A 85 1.16 -7.74 15.35
CA GLN A 85 0.95 -8.05 16.77
C GLN A 85 -0.06 -9.18 16.99
N THR A 86 -0.29 -10.05 15.98
CA THR A 86 -1.19 -11.21 16.08
C THR A 86 -0.86 -12.11 17.26
N ARG A 87 0.43 -12.42 17.46
CA ARG A 87 0.88 -13.24 18.60
C ARG A 87 0.54 -12.58 19.93
N LEU A 88 0.78 -11.27 20.08
CA LEU A 88 0.45 -10.53 21.30
C LEU A 88 -1.06 -10.58 21.61
N GLY A 89 -1.90 -10.38 20.59
CA GLY A 89 -3.35 -10.54 20.71
C GLY A 89 -3.77 -11.96 21.15
N ARG A 90 -3.10 -13.01 20.68
CA ARG A 90 -3.34 -14.40 21.12
C ARG A 90 -2.96 -14.64 22.58
N VAL A 91 -1.82 -14.08 23.02
CA VAL A 91 -1.37 -14.15 24.43
C VAL A 91 -2.41 -13.53 25.36
N PHE A 92 -2.87 -12.32 25.06
CA PHE A 92 -3.89 -11.63 25.86
C PHE A 92 -5.30 -12.22 25.72
N ALA A 93 -5.55 -13.03 24.69
CA ALA A 93 -6.77 -13.83 24.55
C ALA A 93 -6.72 -15.16 25.33
N GLY A 94 -5.59 -15.50 25.96
CA GLY A 94 -5.42 -16.76 26.69
C GLY A 94 -5.19 -17.98 25.77
N MET A 95 -4.86 -17.76 24.50
CA MET A 95 -4.63 -18.84 23.52
C MET A 95 -3.21 -19.43 23.60
N GLU A 96 -2.32 -18.81 24.37
CA GLU A 96 -0.93 -19.23 24.58
C GLU A 96 -0.69 -19.47 26.10
N PRO A 97 -1.26 -20.54 26.67
CA PRO A 97 -1.29 -20.77 28.13
C PRO A 97 0.10 -20.96 28.76
N GLN A 98 1.12 -21.28 27.96
CA GLN A 98 2.51 -21.40 28.39
C GLN A 98 3.16 -20.05 28.73
N VAL A 99 2.58 -18.93 28.27
CA VAL A 99 3.10 -17.58 28.56
C VAL A 99 2.69 -17.16 29.96
N ARG A 100 3.67 -17.08 30.86
CA ARG A 100 3.47 -16.71 32.28
C ARG A 100 3.29 -15.19 32.46
N ASP A 101 4.16 -14.40 31.82
CA ASP A 101 4.06 -12.94 31.82
C ASP A 101 3.57 -12.45 30.47
N ARG A 102 2.30 -12.03 30.42
CA ARG A 102 1.68 -11.50 29.19
C ARG A 102 2.27 -10.15 28.77
N PHE A 103 2.90 -9.41 29.68
CA PHE A 103 3.46 -8.09 29.44
C PHE A 103 4.95 -8.10 29.12
N ALA A 104 5.56 -9.29 28.98
CA ALA A 104 6.97 -9.44 28.61
C ALA A 104 7.23 -9.02 27.15
N ASP A 105 6.27 -9.26 26.27
CA ASP A 105 6.31 -8.84 24.86
C ASP A 105 5.58 -7.48 24.69
N GLY A 106 6.19 -6.55 23.93
CA GLY A 106 5.63 -5.23 23.62
C GLY A 106 6.22 -4.06 24.45
N LEU A 107 6.07 -2.82 23.95
CA LEU A 107 6.57 -1.63 24.63
C LEU A 107 5.49 -1.01 25.51
N TRP A 108 5.40 -1.46 26.76
CA TRP A 108 4.39 -1.00 27.70
C TRP A 108 4.85 0.26 28.46
N LYS A 109 3.95 1.25 28.56
CA LYS A 109 4.13 2.44 29.41
C LYS A 109 2.84 2.73 30.16
N THR A 110 2.89 3.64 31.13
CA THR A 110 1.71 4.20 31.80
C THR A 110 1.47 5.64 31.34
N CYS A 111 0.24 6.12 31.48
CA CYS A 111 -0.17 7.49 31.19
C CYS A 111 -0.87 8.09 32.41
N GLY A 112 -1.89 8.93 32.23
CA GLY A 112 -2.52 9.70 33.31
C GLY A 112 -3.24 8.83 34.36
N THR A 113 -3.81 7.69 33.98
CA THR A 113 -4.56 6.83 34.92
C THR A 113 -3.71 5.74 35.59
N GLY A 114 -2.48 5.53 35.12
CA GLY A 114 -1.65 4.40 35.52
C GLY A 114 -1.98 3.07 34.84
N ALA A 115 -3.06 2.97 34.05
CA ALA A 115 -3.34 1.79 33.25
C ALA A 115 -2.25 1.61 32.15
N PRO A 116 -1.74 0.38 31.91
CA PRO A 116 -0.69 0.16 30.92
C PRO A 116 -1.18 0.34 29.48
N VAL A 117 -0.55 1.21 28.70
CA VAL A 117 -0.77 1.34 27.24
C VAL A 117 0.40 0.72 26.48
N LEU A 118 0.12 0.14 25.32
CA LEU A 118 1.12 -0.40 24.41
C LEU A 118 1.60 0.73 23.47
N ALA A 119 2.81 1.24 23.69
CA ALA A 119 3.37 2.37 22.95
C ALA A 119 3.61 2.06 21.47
N ASP A 120 3.91 0.80 21.13
CA ASP A 120 4.07 0.31 19.77
C ASP A 120 2.75 -0.25 19.17
N ALA A 121 1.59 0.03 19.75
CA ALA A 121 0.31 -0.20 19.11
C ALA A 121 0.09 0.72 17.88
N VAL A 122 -0.95 0.47 17.09
CA VAL A 122 -1.39 1.41 16.03
C VAL A 122 -1.91 2.70 16.65
N ALA A 123 -2.63 2.58 17.76
CA ALA A 123 -3.07 3.69 18.59
C ALA A 123 -3.42 3.16 19.99
N TRP A 124 -3.49 4.05 20.98
CA TRP A 124 -3.93 3.72 22.33
C TRP A 124 -4.77 4.83 22.94
N LEU A 125 -5.62 4.46 23.90
CA LEU A 125 -6.46 5.35 24.69
C LEU A 125 -6.33 4.99 26.17
N ASP A 126 -6.20 5.99 27.03
CA ASP A 126 -6.15 5.88 28.49
C ASP A 126 -7.42 6.48 29.09
N CYS A 127 -8.18 5.70 29.87
CA CYS A 127 -9.56 6.01 30.22
C CYS A 127 -9.86 5.85 31.71
N THR A 128 -10.73 6.73 32.22
CA THR A 128 -11.45 6.53 33.49
C THR A 128 -12.85 6.02 33.19
N VAL A 129 -13.35 5.06 33.97
CA VAL A 129 -14.73 4.58 33.86
C VAL A 129 -15.68 5.72 34.23
N GLU A 130 -16.54 6.09 33.29
CA GLU A 130 -17.59 7.08 33.47
C GLU A 130 -18.92 6.42 33.82
N HIS A 131 -19.27 5.34 33.12
CA HIS A 131 -20.47 4.56 33.39
C HIS A 131 -20.22 3.06 33.26
N ALA A 132 -21.00 2.27 33.98
CA ALA A 132 -21.02 0.81 33.87
C ALA A 132 -22.48 0.32 33.76
N TYR A 133 -22.84 -0.19 32.58
CA TYR A 133 -24.21 -0.66 32.30
C TYR A 133 -24.29 -2.20 32.28
N PRO A 134 -25.36 -2.81 32.81
CA PRO A 134 -25.62 -4.23 32.62
C PRO A 134 -25.84 -4.57 31.13
N GLY A 135 -25.16 -5.61 30.64
CA GLY A 135 -25.28 -6.11 29.25
C GLY A 135 -25.45 -7.62 29.21
N GLY A 136 -26.32 -8.18 30.06
CA GLY A 136 -26.46 -9.63 30.23
C GLY A 136 -25.29 -10.24 31.02
N ASP A 137 -24.57 -11.18 30.43
CA ASP A 137 -23.35 -11.79 30.99
C ASP A 137 -22.12 -10.85 30.92
N HIS A 138 -22.24 -9.72 30.22
CA HIS A 138 -21.24 -8.66 30.15
C HIS A 138 -21.64 -7.42 30.96
N THR A 139 -20.65 -6.59 31.26
CA THR A 139 -20.84 -5.18 31.64
C THR A 139 -20.29 -4.30 30.53
N ILE A 140 -21.06 -3.29 30.15
CA ILE A 140 -20.67 -2.26 29.19
C ILE A 140 -20.02 -1.13 29.99
N PHE A 141 -18.70 -1.07 29.99
CA PHE A 141 -17.96 0.04 30.57
C PHE A 141 -17.86 1.16 29.54
N VAL A 142 -18.37 2.34 29.87
CA VAL A 142 -18.15 3.58 29.11
C VAL A 142 -17.00 4.32 29.79
N GLY A 143 -15.90 4.53 29.06
CA GLY A 143 -14.72 5.23 29.54
C GLY A 143 -14.61 6.62 28.93
N ARG A 144 -14.28 7.60 29.77
CA ARG A 144 -13.85 8.93 29.34
C ARG A 144 -12.37 8.90 29.00
N VAL A 145 -12.03 9.30 27.79
CA VAL A 145 -10.64 9.33 27.31
C VAL A 145 -9.91 10.49 27.98
N GLN A 146 -8.89 10.18 28.76
CA GLN A 146 -8.02 11.15 29.45
C GLN A 146 -6.77 11.48 28.63
N SER A 147 -6.29 10.51 27.85
CA SER A 147 -5.16 10.68 26.95
C SER A 147 -5.26 9.67 25.82
N ALA A 148 -4.80 10.05 24.62
CA ALA A 148 -4.71 9.15 23.49
C ALA A 148 -3.55 9.56 22.59
N ALA A 149 -2.97 8.60 21.87
CA ALA A 149 -2.03 8.90 20.80
C ALA A 149 -2.14 7.89 19.67
N ARG A 150 -1.76 8.35 18.48
CA ARG A 150 -1.39 7.46 17.38
C ARG A 150 0.00 6.88 17.68
N GLY A 151 0.16 5.60 17.41
CA GLY A 151 1.44 4.91 17.48
C GLY A 151 1.98 4.68 16.07
N ARG A 152 2.26 3.41 15.73
CA ARG A 152 2.90 3.05 14.47
C ARG A 152 1.94 3.14 13.27
N ALA A 153 2.46 3.55 12.11
CA ALA A 153 1.73 3.58 10.84
C ALA A 153 1.68 2.17 10.18
N VAL A 154 1.01 1.23 10.83
CA VAL A 154 0.83 -0.16 10.34
C VAL A 154 -0.67 -0.44 10.21
N ALA A 155 -1.08 -1.25 9.23
CA ALA A 155 -2.48 -1.66 9.09
C ALA A 155 -2.99 -2.37 10.37
N PRO A 156 -4.21 -2.07 10.84
CA PRO A 156 -4.76 -2.68 12.05
C PRO A 156 -5.03 -4.18 11.87
N LEU A 157 -4.91 -4.92 12.96
CA LEU A 157 -5.29 -6.33 13.01
C LEU A 157 -6.82 -6.45 13.04
N LEU A 158 -7.37 -7.33 12.20
CA LEU A 158 -8.79 -7.65 12.18
C LEU A 158 -9.10 -9.01 12.79
N TYR A 159 -10.32 -9.15 13.28
CA TYR A 159 -10.93 -10.43 13.64
C TYR A 159 -12.29 -10.58 12.96
N HIS A 160 -12.45 -11.67 12.19
CA HIS A 160 -13.67 -11.99 11.44
C HIS A 160 -13.75 -13.52 11.24
N SER A 161 -14.95 -14.09 11.34
CA SER A 161 -15.20 -15.53 11.16
C SER A 161 -14.24 -16.43 11.96
N ARG A 162 -14.06 -16.07 13.24
CA ARG A 162 -13.14 -16.72 14.20
C ARG A 162 -11.67 -16.74 13.76
N SER A 163 -11.30 -15.93 12.78
CA SER A 163 -10.00 -15.90 12.14
C SER A 163 -9.35 -14.53 12.30
N TRP A 164 -8.05 -14.53 12.50
CA TRP A 164 -7.21 -13.34 12.53
C TRP A 164 -6.90 -12.93 11.09
N GLY A 165 -7.09 -11.66 10.75
CA GLY A 165 -6.99 -11.19 9.38
C GLY A 165 -6.52 -9.74 9.25
N GLN A 166 -6.57 -9.25 8.03
CA GLN A 166 -6.25 -7.87 7.65
C GLN A 166 -7.37 -7.37 6.73
N ILE A 167 -7.56 -6.05 6.65
CA ILE A 167 -8.32 -5.48 5.51
C ILE A 167 -7.55 -5.93 4.26
N ALA A 168 -8.17 -6.74 3.41
CA ALA A 168 -7.64 -6.95 2.07
C ALA A 168 -7.77 -5.61 1.37
N ASP A 169 -6.66 -5.03 0.92
CA ASP A 169 -6.77 -3.84 0.07
C ASP A 169 -7.55 -4.29 -1.17
N PRO A 170 -8.76 -3.73 -1.41
CA PRO A 170 -9.53 -4.10 -2.59
C PRO A 170 -8.69 -3.78 -3.82
N LEU A 171 -8.90 -4.56 -4.88
CA LEU A 171 -8.32 -4.22 -6.17
C LEU A 171 -8.79 -2.80 -6.55
N PRO A 172 -7.93 -2.01 -7.22
CA PRO A 172 -8.31 -0.66 -7.63
C PRO A 172 -9.47 -0.72 -8.63
N GLU A 173 -10.32 0.30 -8.63
CA GLU A 173 -11.40 0.44 -9.63
C GLU A 173 -10.83 0.62 -11.05
N SER A 174 -9.67 1.29 -11.15
CA SER A 174 -8.98 1.51 -12.40
C SER A 174 -7.47 1.45 -12.27
N VAL A 175 -6.78 1.06 -13.35
CA VAL A 175 -5.32 1.15 -13.51
C VAL A 175 -4.92 2.05 -14.66
N SER A 176 -3.77 2.71 -14.51
CA SER A 176 -3.09 3.44 -15.59
C SER A 176 -1.70 2.88 -15.84
N VAL A 177 -1.24 3.04 -17.07
CA VAL A 177 0.08 2.56 -17.52
C VAL A 177 0.89 3.68 -18.14
N ALA A 178 2.20 3.60 -17.94
CA ALA A 178 3.19 4.42 -18.59
C ALA A 178 4.16 3.50 -19.35
N ASP A 179 4.29 3.69 -20.64
CA ASP A 179 5.36 3.08 -21.43
C ASP A 179 6.65 3.87 -21.25
N VAL A 180 7.59 3.28 -20.52
CA VAL A 180 8.85 3.94 -20.18
C VAL A 180 10.05 3.39 -20.97
N GLY A 181 9.84 2.35 -21.76
CA GLY A 181 10.92 1.55 -22.34
C GLY A 181 10.91 1.45 -23.86
N LEU A 182 9.77 1.65 -24.53
CA LEU A 182 9.59 1.31 -25.94
C LEU A 182 10.54 2.10 -26.84
N ALA A 183 10.57 3.42 -26.70
CA ALA A 183 11.38 4.29 -27.56
C ALA A 183 12.86 3.91 -27.51
N ASP A 184 13.40 3.81 -26.30
CA ASP A 184 14.81 3.48 -26.02
C ASP A 184 15.15 2.04 -26.46
N ALA A 185 14.23 1.09 -26.25
CA ALA A 185 14.41 -0.29 -26.66
C ALA A 185 14.39 -0.50 -28.19
N LEU A 186 13.65 0.32 -28.92
CA LEU A 186 13.67 0.32 -30.39
C LEU A 186 14.88 1.05 -30.95
N ALA A 187 15.25 2.20 -30.36
CA ALA A 187 16.44 2.95 -30.75
C ALA A 187 17.72 2.12 -30.60
N ARG A 188 17.88 1.39 -29.49
CA ARG A 188 18.99 0.44 -29.29
C ARG A 188 19.04 -0.70 -30.31
N ARG A 189 17.93 -0.97 -30.97
CA ARG A 189 17.80 -1.97 -32.03
C ARG A 189 17.87 -1.37 -33.43
N TRP A 190 18.26 -0.09 -33.54
CA TRP A 190 18.45 0.61 -34.81
C TRP A 190 17.17 0.70 -35.65
N VAL A 191 16.00 0.69 -34.98
CA VAL A 191 14.72 0.95 -35.64
C VAL A 191 14.66 2.42 -36.05
N ALA A 192 14.16 2.68 -37.26
CA ALA A 192 14.08 4.03 -37.81
C ALA A 192 13.30 4.98 -36.87
N PRO A 193 13.78 6.22 -36.63
CA PRO A 193 13.13 7.18 -35.75
C PRO A 193 11.64 7.40 -36.03
N GLU A 194 11.24 7.37 -37.30
CA GLU A 194 9.85 7.55 -37.74
C GLU A 194 8.97 6.40 -37.25
N THR A 195 9.48 5.17 -37.27
CA THR A 195 8.79 3.98 -36.75
C THR A 195 8.73 4.03 -35.23
N VAL A 196 9.79 4.51 -34.57
CA VAL A 196 9.79 4.70 -33.11
C VAL A 196 8.70 5.69 -32.70
N GLU A 197 8.66 6.88 -33.33
CA GLU A 197 7.62 7.87 -33.01
C GLU A 197 6.23 7.39 -33.43
N HIS A 198 6.11 6.63 -34.51
CA HIS A 198 4.82 6.04 -34.88
C HIS A 198 4.27 5.17 -33.74
N LEU A 199 5.03 4.18 -33.28
CA LEU A 199 4.57 3.27 -32.23
C LEU A 199 4.34 3.98 -30.89
N THR A 200 5.23 4.89 -30.48
CA THR A 200 5.04 5.66 -29.24
C THR A 200 3.82 6.57 -29.34
N SER A 201 3.54 7.17 -30.51
CA SER A 201 2.35 7.99 -30.73
C SER A 201 1.05 7.18 -30.65
N VAL A 202 1.05 5.92 -31.14
CA VAL A 202 -0.09 5.01 -31.01
C VAL A 202 -0.33 4.64 -29.55
N VAL A 203 0.73 4.32 -28.80
CA VAL A 203 0.64 4.04 -27.36
C VAL A 203 0.12 5.26 -26.58
N ARG A 204 0.58 6.46 -26.93
CA ARG A 204 0.12 7.72 -26.35
C ARG A 204 -1.35 8.00 -26.66
N ALA A 205 -1.76 7.83 -27.91
CA ALA A 205 -3.14 7.99 -28.35
C ALA A 205 -4.10 6.98 -27.72
N ALA A 206 -3.59 5.80 -27.32
CA ALA A 206 -4.34 4.84 -26.52
C ALA A 206 -4.55 5.28 -25.06
N GLY A 207 -3.95 6.40 -24.61
CA GLY A 207 -4.10 6.95 -23.26
C GLY A 207 -2.98 6.56 -22.29
N ALA A 208 -1.94 5.87 -22.74
CA ALA A 208 -0.77 5.59 -21.91
C ALA A 208 0.20 6.79 -21.90
N ARG A 209 0.84 7.04 -20.76
CA ARG A 209 1.99 7.97 -20.72
C ARG A 209 3.15 7.34 -21.49
N THR A 210 3.94 8.13 -22.20
CA THR A 210 5.15 7.68 -22.90
C THR A 210 6.36 8.47 -22.40
N ARG A 211 7.48 7.78 -22.16
CA ARG A 211 8.72 8.43 -21.75
C ARG A 211 9.66 8.68 -22.92
N ILE A 212 10.22 9.87 -22.96
CA ILE A 212 11.31 10.26 -23.85
C ILE A 212 12.63 10.13 -23.08
N ASP A 213 13.61 9.42 -23.63
CA ASP A 213 15.00 9.53 -23.19
C ASP A 213 15.69 10.61 -24.03
N ILE A 214 16.03 11.71 -23.39
CA ILE A 214 16.64 12.89 -24.00
C ILE A 214 17.95 12.54 -24.71
N LYS A 215 18.71 11.55 -24.20
CA LYS A 215 20.03 11.22 -24.73
C LYS A 215 19.99 10.24 -25.91
N SER A 216 18.92 9.46 -26.05
CA SER A 216 18.80 8.45 -27.12
C SER A 216 17.77 8.79 -28.20
N ALA A 217 16.83 9.70 -27.93
CA ALA A 217 15.84 10.10 -28.93
C ALA A 217 16.37 11.25 -29.82
N PRO A 218 16.24 11.15 -31.15
CA PRO A 218 16.56 12.26 -32.05
C PRO A 218 15.63 13.47 -31.80
N PRO A 219 16.09 14.70 -32.08
CA PRO A 219 15.25 15.87 -31.97
C PRO A 219 14.07 15.76 -32.95
N GLY A 220 12.84 15.89 -32.42
CA GLY A 220 11.61 15.76 -33.18
C GLY A 220 10.62 16.86 -32.81
N ALA A 221 9.55 16.99 -33.60
CA ALA A 221 8.48 17.94 -33.30
C ALA A 221 7.82 17.59 -31.95
N PRO A 222 7.42 18.60 -31.14
CA PRO A 222 6.77 18.35 -29.86
C PRO A 222 5.44 17.60 -30.09
N PRO A 223 5.15 16.58 -29.27
CA PRO A 223 3.95 15.78 -29.41
C PRO A 223 2.70 16.57 -29.05
N ALA A 224 1.58 16.24 -29.69
CA ALA A 224 0.30 16.95 -29.51
C ALA A 224 -0.34 16.79 -28.11
N GLN A 225 0.18 15.89 -27.26
CA GLN A 225 -0.41 15.53 -25.96
C GLN A 225 0.64 15.62 -24.83
N ALA A 226 1.07 16.83 -24.50
CA ALA A 226 2.15 17.10 -23.53
C ALA A 226 1.95 16.45 -22.14
N ALA A 227 0.70 16.36 -21.66
CA ALA A 227 0.37 15.75 -20.36
C ALA A 227 0.64 14.22 -20.30
N HIS A 228 0.76 13.56 -21.45
CA HIS A 228 1.05 12.13 -21.56
C HIS A 228 2.53 11.85 -21.87
N VAL A 229 3.41 12.84 -21.67
CA VAL A 229 4.83 12.75 -22.01
C VAL A 229 5.66 13.07 -20.79
N SER A 230 6.48 12.10 -20.39
CA SER A 230 7.52 12.31 -19.38
C SER A 230 8.91 12.28 -20.01
N ALA A 231 9.89 12.92 -19.37
CA ALA A 231 11.29 12.84 -19.75
C ALA A 231 12.16 12.43 -18.57
N LEU A 232 13.11 11.51 -18.79
CA LEU A 232 14.11 11.18 -17.79
C LEU A 232 15.19 12.27 -17.77
N VAL A 233 15.37 12.93 -16.62
CA VAL A 233 16.28 14.07 -16.47
C VAL A 233 17.41 13.69 -15.52
N ARG A 234 18.66 13.91 -15.94
CA ARG A 234 19.87 13.60 -15.16
C ARG A 234 20.61 14.86 -14.72
N ASP A 235 20.44 15.96 -15.45
CA ASP A 235 21.09 17.24 -15.17
C ASP A 235 20.17 18.42 -15.57
N PRO A 236 20.46 19.67 -15.15
CA PRO A 236 19.57 20.79 -15.43
C PRO A 236 19.37 21.12 -16.92
N CYS A 237 20.28 20.71 -17.80
CA CYS A 237 20.13 21.00 -19.23
C CYS A 237 19.08 20.09 -19.88
N ASP A 238 18.93 18.87 -19.37
CA ASP A 238 17.87 17.94 -19.76
C ASP A 238 16.46 18.54 -19.55
N ILE A 239 16.23 19.43 -18.57
CA ILE A 239 14.92 20.05 -18.33
C ILE A 239 14.50 20.96 -19.48
N THR A 240 15.45 21.73 -20.03
CA THR A 240 15.16 22.64 -21.14
C THR A 240 14.84 21.83 -22.41
N GLU A 241 15.58 20.75 -22.62
CA GLU A 241 15.34 19.83 -23.73
C GLU A 241 14.00 19.10 -23.58
N ALA A 242 13.64 18.65 -22.38
CA ALA A 242 12.33 18.05 -22.07
C ALA A 242 11.17 18.97 -22.46
N LEU A 243 11.26 20.27 -22.10
CA LEU A 243 10.27 21.29 -22.46
C LEU A 243 10.17 21.48 -23.98
N SER A 244 11.31 21.55 -24.67
CA SER A 244 11.35 21.69 -26.13
C SER A 244 10.66 20.52 -26.85
N ARG A 245 10.69 19.34 -26.22
CA ARG A 245 10.03 18.11 -26.69
C ARG A 245 8.63 17.92 -26.11
N GLY A 246 8.07 18.95 -25.48
CA GLY A 246 6.69 18.97 -24.99
C GLY A 246 6.41 18.05 -23.80
N ALA A 247 7.42 17.67 -23.00
CA ALA A 247 7.20 16.91 -21.77
C ALA A 247 6.58 17.82 -20.69
N GLY A 248 5.41 17.44 -20.17
CA GLY A 248 4.80 18.09 -19.00
C GLY A 248 5.30 17.53 -17.66
N ILE A 249 6.03 16.41 -17.70
CA ILE A 249 6.46 15.66 -16.53
C ILE A 249 7.96 15.35 -16.66
N VAL A 250 8.70 15.49 -15.56
CA VAL A 250 10.09 15.05 -15.47
C VAL A 250 10.22 13.89 -14.49
N GLU A 251 11.03 12.91 -14.84
CA GLU A 251 11.39 11.81 -13.97
C GLU A 251 12.84 11.97 -13.49
N ILE A 252 13.06 11.95 -12.18
CA ILE A 252 14.38 12.11 -11.55
C ILE A 252 14.64 10.98 -10.55
N SER A 253 15.91 10.69 -10.27
CA SER A 253 16.31 9.74 -9.22
C SER A 253 16.75 10.51 -7.95
N PRO A 254 16.37 10.08 -6.74
CA PRO A 254 16.63 10.80 -5.49
C PRO A 254 18.04 10.58 -4.95
N THR A 255 19.07 10.49 -5.80
CA THR A 255 20.43 10.22 -5.31
C THR A 255 21.30 11.47 -5.38
N GLY A 256 21.49 12.14 -4.24
CA GLY A 256 22.50 13.20 -4.05
C GLY A 256 21.97 14.63 -4.20
N GLY A 257 22.86 15.62 -4.00
CA GLY A 257 22.52 17.05 -4.02
C GLY A 257 21.94 17.56 -5.34
N ASP A 258 22.18 16.86 -6.44
CA ASP A 258 21.66 17.21 -7.76
C ASP A 258 20.12 17.08 -7.85
N ALA A 259 19.51 16.15 -7.11
CA ALA A 259 18.07 15.93 -7.15
C ALA A 259 17.26 17.14 -6.66
N THR A 260 17.76 17.86 -5.65
CA THR A 260 17.11 19.08 -5.14
C THR A 260 17.17 20.21 -6.16
N ALA A 261 18.31 20.39 -6.83
CA ALA A 261 18.46 21.39 -7.87
C ALA A 261 17.56 21.09 -9.09
N LEU A 262 17.47 19.82 -9.48
CA LEU A 262 16.58 19.38 -10.56
C LEU A 262 15.10 19.62 -10.21
N ALA A 263 14.69 19.27 -8.99
CA ALA A 263 13.31 19.48 -8.54
C ALA A 263 12.93 20.97 -8.52
N ALA A 264 13.80 21.82 -7.96
CA ALA A 264 13.57 23.26 -7.94
C ALA A 264 13.43 23.83 -9.36
N ARG A 265 14.32 23.42 -10.27
CA ARG A 265 14.28 23.87 -11.67
C ARG A 265 13.05 23.38 -12.41
N ALA A 266 12.61 22.15 -12.18
CA ALA A 266 11.37 21.63 -12.76
C ALA A 266 10.13 22.41 -12.27
N GLN A 267 10.09 22.74 -10.97
CA GLN A 267 9.03 23.55 -10.37
C GLN A 267 8.99 24.98 -10.91
N GLU A 268 10.14 25.62 -11.16
CA GLU A 268 10.23 26.94 -11.82
C GLU A 268 9.53 26.94 -13.19
N HIS A 269 9.56 25.81 -13.89
CA HIS A 269 8.92 25.63 -15.19
C HIS A 269 7.51 25.02 -15.12
N GLY A 270 6.96 24.79 -13.92
CA GLY A 270 5.63 24.25 -13.71
C GLY A 270 5.47 22.78 -14.14
N LEU A 271 6.56 22.01 -14.13
CA LEU A 271 6.57 20.59 -14.49
C LEU A 271 6.22 19.71 -13.30
N ASP A 272 5.43 18.68 -13.54
CA ASP A 272 5.18 17.63 -12.55
C ASP A 272 6.44 16.76 -12.38
N ILE A 273 6.74 16.37 -11.14
CA ILE A 273 7.94 15.60 -10.80
C ILE A 273 7.55 14.18 -10.41
N VAL A 274 8.13 13.20 -11.10
CA VAL A 274 8.14 11.80 -10.71
C VAL A 274 9.50 11.47 -10.11
N VAL A 275 9.54 11.01 -8.86
CA VAL A 275 10.79 10.53 -8.26
C VAL A 275 10.87 9.02 -8.37
N ARG A 276 11.95 8.51 -8.96
CA ARG A 276 12.19 7.09 -9.24
C ARG A 276 13.13 6.49 -8.21
N VAL A 277 12.73 5.40 -7.56
CA VAL A 277 13.51 4.68 -6.55
C VAL A 277 14.00 3.36 -7.18
N PRO A 278 15.24 3.34 -7.71
CA PRO A 278 15.78 2.15 -8.34
C PRO A 278 16.03 1.03 -7.33
N HIS A 279 15.95 -0.22 -7.80
CA HIS A 279 16.18 -1.43 -7.01
C HIS A 279 15.34 -1.52 -5.73
N ALA A 280 14.15 -0.91 -5.70
CA ALA A 280 13.30 -0.78 -4.53
C ALA A 280 12.92 -2.13 -3.90
N PHE A 281 13.03 -3.22 -4.66
CA PHE A 281 12.68 -4.56 -4.21
C PHE A 281 13.90 -5.47 -4.01
N ALA A 282 15.12 -4.93 -3.97
CA ALA A 282 16.30 -5.72 -3.59
C ALA A 282 16.19 -6.22 -2.13
N VAL A 283 16.89 -7.31 -1.80
CA VAL A 283 16.94 -7.84 -0.43
C VAL A 283 17.55 -6.77 0.51
N GLY A 284 16.93 -6.55 1.68
CA GLY A 284 17.41 -5.57 2.66
C GLY A 284 17.19 -4.10 2.27
N SER A 285 16.45 -3.82 1.19
CA SER A 285 16.23 -2.44 0.70
C SER A 285 15.26 -1.60 1.53
N ALA A 286 14.56 -2.17 2.51
CA ALA A 286 13.43 -1.53 3.18
C ALA A 286 13.78 -0.15 3.78
N ASP A 287 14.88 -0.04 4.54
CA ASP A 287 15.27 1.24 5.17
C ASP A 287 15.68 2.28 4.13
N ARG A 288 16.38 1.86 3.07
CA ARG A 288 16.76 2.72 1.95
C ARG A 288 15.53 3.24 1.20
N VAL A 289 14.53 2.38 0.96
CA VAL A 289 13.28 2.79 0.30
C VAL A 289 12.51 3.79 1.16
N ARG A 290 12.42 3.59 2.48
CA ARG A 290 11.80 4.57 3.37
C ARG A 290 12.49 5.93 3.30
N ALA A 291 13.82 5.95 3.38
CA ALA A 291 14.59 7.18 3.27
C ALA A 291 14.38 7.87 1.92
N ALA A 292 14.40 7.12 0.81
CA ALA A 292 14.15 7.65 -0.52
C ALA A 292 12.72 8.18 -0.70
N VAL A 293 11.73 7.56 -0.07
CA VAL A 293 10.34 8.06 -0.06
C VAL A 293 10.27 9.37 0.73
N ASP A 294 10.87 9.44 1.92
CA ASP A 294 10.87 10.66 2.74
C ASP A 294 11.59 11.82 2.01
N GLU A 295 12.71 11.54 1.34
CA GLU A 295 13.43 12.51 0.51
C GLU A 295 12.58 12.99 -0.68
N ALA A 296 11.95 12.08 -1.42
CA ALA A 296 11.09 12.40 -2.55
C ALA A 296 9.89 13.29 -2.14
N LEU A 297 9.31 13.04 -0.97
CA LEU A 297 8.24 13.90 -0.43
C LEU A 297 8.77 15.29 -0.09
N GLY A 298 9.99 15.38 0.43
CA GLY A 298 10.68 16.66 0.67
C GLY A 298 10.93 17.47 -0.60
N LEU A 299 11.08 16.80 -1.75
CA LEU A 299 11.21 17.44 -3.07
C LEU A 299 9.88 17.96 -3.64
N GLY A 300 8.73 17.62 -3.03
CA GLY A 300 7.41 17.99 -3.54
C GLY A 300 7.00 17.24 -4.81
N CYS A 301 7.37 15.96 -4.91
CA CYS A 301 7.01 15.13 -6.06
C CYS A 301 5.50 14.89 -6.20
N ALA A 302 5.02 14.85 -7.44
CA ALA A 302 3.65 14.52 -7.80
C ALA A 302 3.42 13.00 -7.78
N GLU A 303 4.44 12.20 -8.08
CA GLU A 303 4.39 10.73 -8.08
C GLU A 303 5.71 10.10 -7.62
N LEU A 304 5.61 8.90 -7.06
CA LEU A 304 6.73 8.06 -6.64
C LEU A 304 6.78 6.76 -7.44
N CYS A 305 7.89 6.43 -8.09
CA CYS A 305 8.07 5.18 -8.85
C CYS A 305 9.02 4.22 -8.15
N LEU A 306 8.53 3.09 -7.66
CA LEU A 306 9.38 2.02 -7.11
C LEU A 306 9.77 1.03 -8.21
N GLU A 307 11.06 0.81 -8.44
CA GLU A 307 11.52 -0.04 -9.55
C GLU A 307 12.13 -1.36 -9.09
N GLU A 308 11.73 -2.42 -9.77
CA GLU A 308 12.37 -3.73 -9.67
C GLU A 308 13.71 -3.72 -10.40
N GLY A 309 14.73 -4.25 -9.71
CA GLY A 309 16.07 -4.42 -10.27
C GLY A 309 16.17 -5.65 -11.16
N SER A 310 17.38 -6.10 -11.45
CA SER A 310 17.63 -7.33 -12.21
C SER A 310 17.30 -8.61 -11.46
N GLU A 311 17.29 -8.56 -10.12
CA GLU A 311 16.92 -9.69 -9.27
C GLU A 311 15.40 -9.73 -9.06
N ALA A 312 14.81 -10.90 -9.28
CA ALA A 312 13.39 -11.11 -9.11
C ALA A 312 12.97 -10.97 -7.65
N ALA A 313 12.02 -10.08 -7.36
CA ALA A 313 11.41 -9.99 -6.04
C ALA A 313 10.26 -10.99 -5.88
N SER A 314 10.15 -11.60 -4.70
CA SER A 314 8.99 -12.43 -4.38
C SER A 314 7.74 -11.56 -4.17
N PRO A 315 6.53 -12.08 -4.46
CA PRO A 315 5.28 -11.37 -4.17
C PRO A 315 5.18 -10.88 -2.70
N LEU A 316 5.66 -11.68 -1.75
CA LEU A 316 5.65 -11.30 -0.33
C LEU A 316 6.54 -10.08 -0.05
N HIS A 317 7.70 -10.01 -0.71
CA HIS A 317 8.61 -8.87 -0.58
C HIS A 317 8.04 -7.62 -1.26
N ILE A 318 7.50 -7.75 -2.48
CA ILE A 318 6.77 -6.67 -3.17
C ILE A 318 5.69 -6.10 -2.25
N ARG A 319 4.83 -6.96 -1.69
CA ARG A 319 3.76 -6.56 -0.77
C ARG A 319 4.30 -5.74 0.41
N THR A 320 5.38 -6.22 1.02
CA THR A 320 5.95 -5.60 2.22
C THR A 320 6.47 -4.20 1.93
N VAL A 321 7.26 -4.04 0.86
CA VAL A 321 7.83 -2.75 0.46
C VAL A 321 6.74 -1.79 -0.02
N VAL A 322 5.83 -2.25 -0.89
CA VAL A 322 4.77 -1.42 -1.46
C VAL A 322 3.81 -0.92 -0.38
N GLN A 323 3.35 -1.77 0.54
CA GLN A 323 2.40 -1.33 1.57
C GLN A 323 3.00 -0.28 2.51
N ASP A 324 4.28 -0.41 2.86
CA ASP A 324 4.99 0.61 3.66
C ASP A 324 5.11 1.93 2.89
N ALA A 325 5.54 1.88 1.63
CA ALA A 325 5.67 3.05 0.77
C ALA A 325 4.32 3.74 0.53
N VAL A 326 3.25 2.99 0.20
CA VAL A 326 1.91 3.55 -0.07
C VAL A 326 1.31 4.20 1.17
N VAL A 327 1.53 3.65 2.37
CA VAL A 327 1.04 4.26 3.62
C VAL A 327 1.82 5.55 3.93
N ARG A 328 3.14 5.53 3.73
CA ARG A 328 4.03 6.65 4.02
C ARG A 328 3.89 7.80 3.03
N ALA A 329 3.71 7.51 1.75
CA ALA A 329 3.64 8.49 0.68
C ALA A 329 2.33 9.30 0.64
N ARG A 330 1.29 8.91 1.39
CA ARG A 330 -0.04 9.55 1.28
C ARG A 330 0.06 11.07 1.53
N PRO A 331 -0.56 11.90 0.68
CA PRO A 331 -1.48 11.54 -0.42
C PRO A 331 -0.82 11.24 -1.77
N THR A 332 0.50 11.37 -1.91
CA THR A 332 1.24 11.17 -3.16
C THR A 332 1.09 9.73 -3.68
N PRO A 333 0.66 9.53 -4.95
CA PRO A 333 0.51 8.22 -5.54
C PRO A 333 1.85 7.50 -5.74
N VAL A 334 1.82 6.19 -5.54
CA VAL A 334 2.94 5.28 -5.81
C VAL A 334 2.65 4.48 -7.08
N ARG A 335 3.56 4.55 -8.05
CA ARG A 335 3.65 3.70 -9.23
C ARG A 335 4.77 2.67 -9.06
N VAL A 336 4.68 1.57 -9.80
CA VAL A 336 5.71 0.52 -9.77
C VAL A 336 6.19 0.17 -11.17
N ALA A 337 7.50 -0.04 -11.31
CA ALA A 337 8.11 -0.61 -12.51
C ALA A 337 8.54 -2.04 -12.21
N LEU A 338 7.74 -3.01 -12.64
CA LEU A 338 8.01 -4.43 -12.43
C LEU A 338 8.62 -5.06 -13.67
N ARG A 339 9.38 -6.13 -13.45
CA ARG A 339 10.02 -6.90 -14.53
C ARG A 339 9.35 -8.25 -14.70
N GLU A 340 9.48 -8.79 -15.91
CA GLU A 340 9.04 -10.16 -16.15
C GLU A 340 10.18 -11.13 -15.80
N HIS A 341 9.90 -12.02 -14.85
CA HIS A 341 10.82 -13.03 -14.33
C HIS A 341 10.11 -14.38 -14.29
N ASN A 342 10.17 -15.14 -15.38
CA ASN A 342 9.63 -16.50 -15.48
C ASN A 342 8.16 -16.64 -15.02
N GLY A 343 7.31 -15.65 -15.31
CA GLY A 343 5.89 -15.63 -14.96
C GLY A 343 5.56 -14.92 -13.65
N LEU A 344 6.56 -14.41 -12.92
CA LEU A 344 6.35 -13.67 -11.67
C LEU A 344 5.84 -12.24 -11.90
N GLY A 345 6.03 -11.65 -13.09
CA GLY A 345 5.72 -10.23 -13.33
C GLY A 345 4.25 -9.88 -13.04
N LEU A 346 3.31 -10.64 -13.63
CA LEU A 346 1.87 -10.43 -13.40
C LEU A 346 1.42 -10.79 -11.98
N ALA A 347 2.06 -11.77 -11.34
CA ALA A 347 1.78 -12.10 -9.93
C ALA A 347 2.23 -10.96 -8.99
N ASN A 348 3.37 -10.35 -9.27
CA ASN A 348 3.87 -9.18 -8.58
C ASN A 348 2.96 -7.96 -8.84
N ALA A 349 2.45 -7.78 -10.07
CA ALA A 349 1.50 -6.72 -10.40
C ALA A 349 0.19 -6.87 -9.62
N LEU A 350 -0.40 -8.07 -9.57
CA LEU A 350 -1.58 -8.35 -8.75
C LEU A 350 -1.33 -8.05 -7.27
N THR A 351 -0.15 -8.38 -6.79
CA THR A 351 0.24 -8.13 -5.40
C THR A 351 0.38 -6.63 -5.11
N ALA A 352 0.96 -5.88 -6.04
CA ALA A 352 1.04 -4.41 -5.96
C ALA A 352 -0.35 -3.77 -5.99
N MET A 353 -1.26 -4.24 -6.84
CA MET A 353 -2.67 -3.78 -6.88
C MET A 353 -3.36 -4.00 -5.54
N LYS A 354 -3.22 -5.20 -4.97
CA LYS A 354 -3.68 -5.54 -3.60
C LYS A 354 -2.87 -4.88 -2.48
N SER A 355 -1.99 -3.94 -2.82
CA SER A 355 -1.21 -3.14 -1.87
C SER A 355 -1.41 -1.64 -2.10
N GLY A 356 -2.40 -1.25 -2.92
CA GLY A 356 -2.80 0.14 -3.14
C GLY A 356 -2.17 0.81 -4.37
N VAL A 357 -1.41 0.09 -5.19
CA VAL A 357 -0.83 0.61 -6.44
C VAL A 357 -1.87 0.58 -7.56
N ARG A 358 -1.94 1.66 -8.33
CA ARG A 358 -2.88 1.83 -9.45
C ARG A 358 -2.18 2.22 -10.76
N MET A 359 -0.88 2.51 -10.68
CA MET A 359 -0.09 3.08 -11.76
C MET A 359 1.11 2.18 -12.01
N PHE A 360 1.36 1.82 -13.26
CA PHE A 360 2.41 0.87 -13.62
C PHE A 360 3.29 1.38 -14.75
N ASP A 361 4.59 1.20 -14.58
CA ASP A 361 5.56 1.36 -15.66
C ASP A 361 5.66 0.02 -16.38
N THR A 362 5.22 0.03 -17.63
CA THR A 362 5.25 -1.12 -18.51
C THR A 362 6.04 -0.77 -19.76
N THR A 363 6.17 -1.75 -20.64
CA THR A 363 6.67 -1.52 -21.99
C THR A 363 5.79 -2.33 -22.94
N LEU A 364 5.36 -1.75 -24.07
CA LEU A 364 4.63 -2.47 -25.11
C LEU A 364 5.38 -3.75 -25.48
N GLY A 365 4.72 -4.91 -25.48
CA GLY A 365 5.37 -6.19 -25.76
C GLY A 365 6.45 -6.64 -24.76
N GLY A 366 6.68 -5.89 -23.68
CA GLY A 366 7.75 -6.18 -22.70
C GLY A 366 9.15 -6.17 -23.32
N VAL A 367 9.37 -5.37 -24.37
CA VAL A 367 10.56 -5.48 -25.26
C VAL A 367 11.92 -5.22 -24.58
N ASP A 368 11.91 -4.68 -23.37
CA ASP A 368 13.06 -4.36 -22.53
C ASP A 368 13.11 -5.20 -21.23
N GLY A 369 12.26 -6.23 -21.15
CA GLY A 369 12.13 -7.14 -20.01
C GLY A 369 11.30 -6.58 -18.84
N ARG A 370 10.69 -5.39 -18.99
CA ARG A 370 9.63 -4.94 -18.07
C ARG A 370 8.35 -5.73 -18.32
N LEU A 371 7.39 -5.58 -17.41
CA LEU A 371 6.05 -6.10 -17.60
C LEU A 371 5.44 -5.56 -18.90
N SER A 372 4.80 -6.44 -19.66
CA SER A 372 4.20 -6.03 -20.93
C SER A 372 2.90 -5.26 -20.71
N THR A 373 2.71 -4.17 -21.45
CA THR A 373 1.53 -3.30 -21.34
C THR A 373 0.25 -4.10 -21.58
N GLU A 374 0.20 -4.87 -22.66
CA GLU A 374 -0.94 -5.71 -23.02
C GLU A 374 -1.19 -6.84 -22.01
N GLY A 375 -0.15 -7.41 -21.41
CA GLY A 375 -0.28 -8.45 -20.39
C GLY A 375 -0.93 -7.92 -19.11
N LEU A 376 -0.52 -6.72 -18.67
CA LEU A 376 -1.13 -6.05 -17.52
C LEU A 376 -2.58 -5.63 -17.79
N LEU A 377 -2.87 -5.06 -18.97
CA LEU A 377 -4.23 -4.66 -19.33
C LEU A 377 -5.16 -5.87 -19.48
N TYR A 378 -4.64 -6.99 -20.02
CA TYR A 378 -5.37 -8.25 -20.07
C TYR A 378 -5.71 -8.76 -18.66
N LEU A 379 -4.74 -8.75 -17.73
CA LEU A 379 -4.97 -9.12 -16.34
C LEU A 379 -6.03 -8.22 -15.69
N ALA A 380 -5.91 -6.90 -15.84
CA ALA A 380 -6.87 -5.95 -15.30
C ALA A 380 -8.30 -6.23 -15.78
N ALA A 381 -8.49 -6.46 -17.08
CA ALA A 381 -9.79 -6.81 -17.65
C ALA A 381 -10.36 -8.13 -17.10
N ARG A 382 -9.51 -9.13 -16.79
CA ARG A 382 -9.94 -10.39 -16.16
C ARG A 382 -10.29 -10.27 -14.69
N LEU A 383 -9.88 -9.17 -14.06
CA LEU A 383 -10.15 -8.86 -12.67
C LEU A 383 -11.25 -7.79 -12.51
N ASP A 384 -11.96 -7.46 -13.59
CA ASP A 384 -12.98 -6.40 -13.64
C ASP A 384 -12.43 -5.02 -13.21
N ILE A 385 -11.15 -4.77 -13.47
CA ILE A 385 -10.49 -3.48 -13.23
C ILE A 385 -10.51 -2.68 -14.53
N SER A 386 -11.04 -1.46 -14.47
CA SER A 386 -11.06 -0.57 -15.63
C SER A 386 -9.66 -0.08 -15.99
N SER A 387 -9.43 0.32 -17.24
CA SER A 387 -8.20 1.03 -17.61
C SER A 387 -8.53 2.35 -18.29
N VAL A 388 -7.73 3.37 -17.98
CA VAL A 388 -7.73 4.62 -18.74
C VAL A 388 -7.07 4.47 -20.11
N THR A 389 -6.37 3.36 -20.34
CA THR A 389 -5.68 3.04 -21.60
C THR A 389 -6.51 2.05 -22.41
N ASP A 390 -6.75 2.34 -23.69
CA ASP A 390 -7.50 1.47 -24.62
C ASP A 390 -6.74 0.15 -24.86
N PRO A 391 -7.23 -0.99 -24.33
CA PRO A 391 -6.56 -2.27 -24.50
C PRO A 391 -6.57 -2.76 -25.95
N THR A 392 -7.55 -2.34 -26.76
CA THR A 392 -7.67 -2.74 -28.16
C THR A 392 -6.62 -2.06 -29.02
N ALA A 393 -6.38 -0.76 -28.79
CA ALA A 393 -5.32 -0.01 -29.44
C ALA A 393 -3.94 -0.56 -29.05
N ILE A 394 -3.70 -0.82 -27.77
CA ILE A 394 -2.45 -1.44 -27.29
C ILE A 394 -2.23 -2.82 -27.92
N ALA A 395 -3.25 -3.68 -27.97
CA ALA A 395 -3.12 -5.00 -28.59
C ALA A 395 -2.81 -4.90 -30.11
N ARG A 396 -3.29 -3.86 -30.79
CA ARG A 396 -2.94 -3.60 -32.20
C ARG A 396 -1.49 -3.16 -32.36
N ALA A 397 -1.05 -2.22 -31.52
CA ALA A 397 0.35 -1.76 -31.50
C ALA A 397 1.32 -2.91 -31.19
N ALA A 398 0.96 -3.80 -30.26
CA ALA A 398 1.75 -4.98 -29.93
C ALA A 398 1.90 -5.92 -31.14
N ARG A 399 0.82 -6.18 -31.89
CA ARG A 399 0.89 -6.98 -33.13
C ARG A 399 1.73 -6.31 -34.22
N GLU A 400 1.65 -5.00 -34.34
CA GLU A 400 2.49 -4.26 -35.28
C GLU A 400 3.97 -4.37 -34.91
N LEU A 401 4.28 -4.23 -33.63
CA LEU A 401 5.63 -4.42 -33.08
C LEU A 401 6.15 -5.85 -33.31
N GLU A 402 5.30 -6.87 -33.12
CA GLU A 402 5.63 -8.26 -33.45
C GLU A 402 5.94 -8.44 -34.95
N ASN A 403 5.17 -7.79 -35.82
CA ASN A 403 5.38 -7.85 -37.27
C ASN A 403 6.70 -7.18 -37.70
N LEU A 404 7.10 -6.07 -37.05
CA LEU A 404 8.40 -5.45 -37.28
C LEU A 404 9.56 -6.43 -37.03
N TRP A 405 9.36 -7.43 -36.18
CA TRP A 405 10.37 -8.42 -35.83
C TRP A 405 10.33 -9.71 -36.65
N GLY A 406 9.29 -9.95 -37.45
CA GLY A 406 9.21 -11.06 -38.42
C GLY A 406 9.81 -12.41 -37.97
N ALA A 407 9.03 -13.26 -37.29
CA ALA A 407 9.32 -14.69 -37.13
C ALA A 407 10.66 -15.12 -36.45
N ARG A 408 11.29 -14.28 -35.63
CA ARG A 408 12.26 -14.73 -34.62
C ARG A 408 12.03 -14.00 -33.28
N ARG A 409 11.52 -14.73 -32.27
CA ARG A 409 11.71 -14.31 -30.87
C ARG A 409 13.21 -14.24 -30.60
N PRO A 410 13.76 -13.18 -30.01
CA PRO A 410 15.05 -13.28 -29.36
C PRO A 410 14.83 -14.11 -28.08
N LEU A 411 15.12 -15.42 -28.16
CA LEU A 411 15.43 -16.20 -26.97
C LEU A 411 16.81 -15.77 -26.51
N GLY A 412 16.86 -14.85 -25.54
CA GLY A 412 18.08 -14.53 -24.80
C GLY A 412 19.20 -13.87 -25.62
N PRO A 413 20.32 -13.52 -24.95
CA PRO A 413 21.52 -13.07 -25.62
C PRO A 413 22.08 -14.20 -26.49
N ASP A 414 22.40 -13.87 -27.74
CA ASP A 414 23.12 -14.74 -28.67
C ASP A 414 24.57 -14.91 -28.17
N PRO A 415 25.00 -16.11 -27.73
CA PRO A 415 26.34 -16.31 -27.19
C PRO A 415 27.46 -16.22 -28.25
N ASP A 416 27.12 -16.15 -29.54
CA ASP A 416 28.10 -16.23 -30.64
C ASP A 416 28.33 -14.91 -31.40
N ARG A 417 27.92 -13.76 -30.85
CA ARG A 417 28.24 -12.46 -31.47
C ARG A 417 29.38 -11.74 -30.74
N PRO A 418 30.57 -11.56 -31.35
CA PRO A 418 31.69 -10.89 -30.71
C PRO A 418 31.43 -9.39 -30.59
N ASP A 419 31.70 -8.86 -29.40
CA ASP A 419 31.65 -7.42 -29.09
C ASP A 419 32.66 -6.65 -29.96
N HIS A 420 32.18 -5.61 -30.66
CA HIS A 420 32.99 -4.59 -31.31
C HIS A 420 32.57 -3.20 -30.82
#